data_AF-A0A9D3NID3-F1
#
_entry.id   AF-A0A9D3NID3-F1
#
_cell.length_a   1.000
_cell.length_b   1.000
_cell.length_c   1.000
_cell.angle_alpha   90.00
_cell.angle_beta   90.00
_cell.angle_gamma   90.00
#
_symmetry.space_group_name_H-M   'P 1'
#
loop_
_entity.id
_entity.type
_entity.pdbx_description
1 polymer ?
#
loop_
_entity_poly.entity_id
_entity_poly.type
_entity_poly.pdbx_seq_one_letter_code
_entity_poly.pdbx_strand_id
1 'polypeptide(L)'
;MLQDRSYKDVAVTHLPAGVKTLPQNPKLQQLINSLREVLAQRPNGISLTEARRSCPLLFDSELLKDHPSVRHLLLSLPRVVYVKGTSVQTRLLPASKNS
;
A
#
# COMPACT_ATOMS: atom_id res chain seq x y z
N MET A 1 -43.22 10.17 30.71
CA MET A 1 -42.17 9.13 30.69
C MET A 1 -41.80 8.84 29.24
N LEU A 2 -40.49 8.86 28.98
CA LEU A 2 -39.71 8.42 27.80
C LEU A 2 -40.17 8.78 26.37
N GLN A 3 -39.39 9.71 25.81
CA GLN A 3 -39.17 9.96 24.38
C GLN A 3 -38.42 8.76 23.76
N ASP A 4 -38.87 8.27 22.60
CA ASP A 4 -38.04 7.43 21.72
C ASP A 4 -37.66 8.23 20.48
N ARG A 5 -36.39 8.63 20.46
CA ARG A 5 -35.77 9.52 19.46
C ARG A 5 -35.16 8.68 18.35
N SER A 6 -35.64 8.91 17.13
CA SER A 6 -34.88 9.06 15.88
C SER A 6 -33.47 8.44 15.85
N TYR A 7 -33.34 7.28 15.20
CA TYR A 7 -32.08 6.63 14.79
C TYR A 7 -31.35 7.40 13.68
N LYS A 8 -30.90 8.62 13.97
CA LYS A 8 -30.01 9.40 13.12
C LYS A 8 -28.98 10.14 13.99
N ASP A 9 -28.13 9.42 14.74
CA ASP A 9 -26.91 10.04 15.32
C ASP A 9 -25.90 9.03 15.93
N VAL A 10 -25.60 7.91 15.27
CA VAL A 10 -24.55 6.99 15.79
C VAL A 10 -23.55 6.61 14.71
N ALA A 11 -22.94 7.63 14.10
CA ALA A 11 -21.77 7.43 13.23
C ALA A 11 -20.70 8.52 13.43
N VAL A 12 -20.69 9.15 14.60
CA VAL A 12 -19.59 10.01 15.04
C VAL A 12 -19.30 9.60 16.48
N THR A 13 -18.02 9.52 16.83
CA THR A 13 -17.51 9.39 18.22
C THR A 13 -17.15 7.99 18.74
N HIS A 14 -16.47 7.14 17.97
CA HIS A 14 -15.58 6.11 18.56
C HIS A 14 -14.33 5.85 17.70
N LEU A 15 -13.55 6.90 17.42
CA LEU A 15 -12.13 6.73 17.08
C LEU A 15 -11.36 6.82 18.41
N PRO A 16 -10.79 5.72 18.94
CA PRO A 16 -9.94 5.82 20.11
C PRO A 16 -8.71 6.66 19.76
N ALA A 17 -8.45 7.68 20.58
CA ALA A 17 -7.31 8.59 20.55
C ALA A 17 -5.98 7.88 20.92
N GLY A 18 -5.76 6.71 20.34
CA GLY A 18 -4.67 5.79 20.60
C GLY A 18 -4.25 5.01 19.36
N VAL A 19 -4.62 5.46 18.15
CA VAL A 19 -3.91 5.06 16.93
C VAL A 19 -2.56 5.74 17.00
N LYS A 20 -1.64 5.11 17.76
CA LYS A 20 -0.21 5.26 17.54
C LYS A 20 -0.05 5.22 16.03
N THR A 21 0.36 6.33 15.45
CA THR A 21 1.06 6.34 14.17
C THR A 21 1.96 5.13 14.24
N LEU A 22 1.61 4.06 13.51
CA LEU A 22 2.42 2.85 13.42
C LEU A 22 3.85 3.37 13.25
N PRO A 23 4.87 2.86 13.96
CA PRO A 23 6.24 3.21 13.63
C PRO A 23 6.37 2.89 12.15
N GLN A 24 6.35 3.94 11.33
CA GLN A 24 6.30 3.78 9.89
C GLN A 24 7.67 3.25 9.59
N ASN A 25 7.77 1.93 9.36
CA ASN A 25 9.02 1.26 9.15
C ASN A 25 9.79 2.11 8.11
N PRO A 26 10.93 2.72 8.49
CA PRO A 26 11.58 3.72 7.64
C PRO A 26 11.95 3.11 6.28
N LYS A 27 12.24 1.80 6.26
CA LYS A 27 12.47 1.03 5.03
C LYS A 27 11.21 0.91 4.17
N LEU A 28 10.02 0.79 4.77
CA LEU A 28 8.75 0.75 4.05
C LEU A 28 8.45 2.11 3.41
N GLN A 29 8.70 3.21 4.12
CA GLN A 29 8.56 4.56 3.56
C GLN A 29 9.55 4.80 2.41
N GLN A 30 10.81 4.38 2.57
CA GLN A 30 11.79 4.41 1.49
C GLN A 30 11.33 3.59 0.29
N LEU A 31 10.85 2.36 0.51
CA LEU A 31 10.32 1.51 -0.56
C LEU A 31 9.17 2.19 -1.31
N ILE A 32 8.22 2.79 -0.58
CA ILE A 32 7.09 3.52 -1.18
C ILE A 32 7.58 4.67 -2.04
N ASN A 33 8.55 5.45 -1.55
CA ASN A 33 9.10 6.58 -2.30
C ASN A 33 9.83 6.11 -3.56
N SER A 34 10.68 5.08 -3.46
CA SER A 34 11.35 4.52 -4.63
C SER A 34 10.37 3.96 -5.67
N LEU A 35 9.32 3.26 -5.23
CA LEU A 35 8.26 2.77 -6.12
C LEU A 35 7.55 3.93 -6.83
N ARG A 36 7.24 5.01 -6.12
CA ARG A 36 6.62 6.21 -6.72
C ARG A 36 7.52 6.86 -7.76
N GLU A 37 8.79 7.05 -7.44
CA GLU A 37 9.75 7.67 -8.37
C GLU A 37 9.92 6.85 -9.65
N VAL A 38 10.06 5.53 -9.51
CA VAL A 38 10.22 4.64 -10.67
C VAL A 38 8.94 4.59 -11.51
N LEU A 39 7.77 4.47 -10.86
CA LEU A 39 6.49 4.40 -11.57
C LEU A 39 6.08 5.76 -12.18
N ALA A 40 6.51 6.88 -11.61
CA ALA A 40 6.29 8.22 -12.17
C ALA A 40 6.99 8.39 -13.53
N GLN A 41 8.14 7.76 -13.73
CA GLN A 41 8.86 7.77 -15.00
C GLN A 41 8.35 6.71 -16.00
N ARG A 42 7.47 5.79 -15.54
CA ARG A 42 7.04 4.61 -16.29
C ARG A 42 5.51 4.48 -16.26
N PRO A 43 4.76 5.31 -17.02
CA PRO A 43 3.29 5.31 -16.97
C PRO A 43 2.67 3.97 -17.43
N ASN A 44 3.37 3.22 -18.28
CA ASN A 44 2.95 1.88 -18.73
C ASN A 44 3.24 0.77 -17.70
N GLY A 45 3.76 1.14 -16.52
CA GLY A 45 4.22 0.22 -15.50
C GLY A 45 5.55 -0.44 -15.83
N ILE A 46 6.00 -1.29 -14.91
CA ILE A 46 7.23 -2.08 -15.00
C ILE A 46 6.94 -3.54 -14.66
N SER A 47 7.77 -4.47 -15.11
CA SER A 47 7.72 -5.85 -14.63
C SER A 47 8.23 -5.97 -13.19
N LEU A 48 7.85 -7.04 -12.49
CA LEU A 48 8.39 -7.35 -11.17
C LEU A 48 9.93 -7.52 -11.18
N THR A 49 10.49 -8.02 -12.29
CA THR A 49 11.94 -8.16 -12.49
C THR A 49 12.64 -6.80 -12.56
N GLU A 50 12.05 -5.83 -13.26
CA GLU A 50 12.56 -4.45 -13.30
C GLU A 50 12.43 -3.78 -11.93
N ALA A 51 11.29 -3.97 -11.25
CA ALA A 51 11.09 -3.46 -9.90
C ALA A 51 12.14 -3.99 -8.92
N ARG A 52 12.52 -5.27 -9.04
CA ARG A 52 13.63 -5.85 -8.25
C ARG A 52 14.96 -5.13 -8.48
N ARG A 53 15.24 -4.71 -9.71
CA ARG A 53 16.49 -4.01 -10.07
C ARG A 53 16.49 -2.57 -9.59
N SER A 54 15.36 -1.88 -9.71
CA SER A 54 15.24 -0.46 -9.36
C SER A 54 14.95 -0.22 -7.88
N CYS A 55 14.36 -1.20 -7.19
CA CYS A 55 13.94 -1.09 -5.80
C CYS A 55 14.34 -2.38 -5.03
N PRO A 56 15.63 -2.54 -4.68
CA PRO A 56 16.11 -3.74 -3.98
C PRO A 56 15.43 -3.96 -2.63
N LEU A 57 14.92 -2.89 -2.00
CA LEU A 57 14.13 -2.95 -0.77
C LEU A 57 12.88 -3.83 -0.89
N LEU A 58 12.33 -4.09 -2.08
CA LEU A 58 11.19 -5.02 -2.24
C LEU A 58 11.49 -6.43 -1.68
N PHE A 59 12.76 -6.82 -1.65
CA PHE A 59 13.22 -8.13 -1.22
C PHE A 59 13.90 -8.09 0.14
N ASP A 60 13.82 -6.97 0.86
CA ASP A 60 14.33 -6.85 2.22
C ASP A 60 13.52 -7.77 3.16
N SER A 61 14.22 -8.65 3.86
CA SER A 61 13.62 -9.66 4.72
C SER A 61 12.84 -9.07 5.89
N GLU A 62 13.18 -7.85 6.35
CA GLU A 62 12.43 -7.17 7.41
C GLU A 62 11.09 -6.64 6.89
N LEU A 63 11.04 -6.18 5.63
CA LEU A 63 9.79 -5.76 5.00
C LEU A 63 8.90 -6.95 4.65
N LEU A 64 9.48 -8.11 4.37
CA LEU A 64 8.74 -9.33 4.07
C LEU A 64 8.37 -10.14 5.31
N LYS A 65 8.82 -9.75 6.52
CA LYS A 65 8.55 -10.49 7.74
C LYS A 65 7.05 -10.74 8.00
N ASP A 66 6.23 -9.74 7.69
CA ASP A 66 4.77 -9.79 7.85
C ASP A 66 4.04 -10.11 6.53
N HIS A 67 4.77 -10.40 5.46
CA HIS A 67 4.21 -10.63 4.13
C HIS A 67 4.76 -11.92 3.50
N PRO A 68 3.89 -12.90 3.16
CA PRO A 68 4.34 -14.20 2.65
C PRO A 68 5.04 -14.12 1.28
N SER A 69 4.90 -12.99 0.56
CA SER A 69 5.67 -12.73 -0.64
C SER A 69 5.71 -11.23 -0.96
N VAL A 70 6.66 -10.85 -1.83
CA VAL A 70 6.76 -9.50 -2.41
C VAL A 70 5.43 -9.05 -3.03
N ARG A 71 4.70 -9.97 -3.67
CA ARG A 71 3.39 -9.68 -4.23
C ARG A 71 2.39 -9.27 -3.14
N HIS A 72 2.38 -9.95 -1.98
CA HIS A 72 1.49 -9.59 -0.87
C HIS A 72 1.86 -8.24 -0.26
N LEU A 73 3.16 -7.93 -0.15
CA LEU A 73 3.62 -6.60 0.25
C LEU A 73 3.14 -5.51 -0.73
N LEU A 74 3.22 -5.75 -2.03
CA LEU A 74 2.75 -4.78 -3.03
C LEU A 74 1.23 -4.63 -3.03
N LEU A 75 0.49 -5.72 -2.80
CA LEU A 75 -0.96 -5.70 -2.66
C LEU A 75 -1.42 -4.96 -1.38
N SER A 76 -0.58 -4.86 -0.35
CA SER A 76 -0.86 -4.02 0.83
C SER A 76 -0.66 -2.52 0.57
N LEU A 77 -0.13 -2.14 -0.60
CA LEU A 77 0.16 -0.76 -1.01
C LEU A 77 -0.67 -0.29 -2.23
N PRO A 78 -2.02 -0.43 -2.24
CA PRO A 78 -2.85 -0.12 -3.41
C PRO A 78 -2.87 1.38 -3.77
N ARG A 79 -2.46 2.26 -2.84
CA ARG A 79 -2.33 3.71 -3.09
C ARG A 79 -1.03 4.09 -3.80
N VAL A 80 -0.11 3.15 -4.00
CA VAL A 80 1.21 3.39 -4.60
C VAL A 80 1.35 2.61 -5.90
N VAL A 81 0.98 1.34 -5.87
CA VAL A 81 1.15 0.42 -6.99
C VAL A 81 -0.13 -0.37 -7.22
N TYR A 82 -0.46 -0.55 -8.49
CA TYR A 82 -1.46 -1.51 -8.92
C TYR A 82 -0.76 -2.74 -9.50
N VAL A 83 -1.01 -3.91 -8.91
CA VAL A 83 -0.39 -5.17 -9.32
C VAL A 83 -1.32 -5.88 -10.31
N LYS A 84 -0.87 -6.05 -11.56
CA LYS A 84 -1.63 -6.73 -12.62
C LYS A 84 -0.91 -8.01 -13.06
N GLY A 85 -1.69 -9.07 -13.27
CA GLY A 85 -1.19 -10.36 -13.76
C GLY A 85 -0.86 -11.37 -12.65
N THR A 86 -0.31 -12.51 -13.06
CA THR A 86 0.03 -13.63 -12.18
C THR A 86 1.48 -14.06 -12.38
N SER A 87 2.13 -14.42 -11.27
CA SER A 87 3.48 -15.00 -11.25
C SER A 87 4.52 -14.18 -12.03
N VAL A 88 5.15 -14.76 -13.06
CA VAL A 88 6.22 -14.14 -13.84
C VAL A 88 5.76 -13.00 -14.76
N GLN A 89 4.45 -12.93 -15.04
CA GLN A 89 3.85 -11.85 -15.84
C GLN A 89 3.33 -10.69 -14.97
N THR A 90 3.72 -10.65 -13.69
CA THR A 90 3.32 -9.58 -12.77
C THR A 90 3.89 -8.25 -13.25
N ARG A 91 2.99 -7.32 -13.57
CA ARG A 91 3.29 -5.91 -13.87
C ARG A 91 2.85 -5.02 -12.70
N LEU A 92 3.71 -4.07 -12.38
CA LEU A 92 3.48 -3.02 -11.42
C LEU A 92 3.14 -1.75 -12.19
N LEU A 93 1.92 -1.29 -12.05
CA LEU A 93 1.43 -0.06 -12.64
C LEU A 93 1.42 1.03 -11.57
N PRO A 94 1.63 2.30 -11.93
CA PRO A 94 1.33 3.39 -11.00
C PRO A 94 -0.11 3.23 -10.51
N ALA A 95 -0.33 3.38 -9.20
CA ALA A 95 -1.68 3.53 -8.70
C ALA A 95 -2.30 4.73 -9.44
N SER A 96 -3.29 4.46 -10.29
CA SER A 96 -3.96 5.51 -11.05
C SER A 96 -4.42 6.55 -10.03
N LYS A 97 -4.14 7.83 -10.30
CA LYS A 97 -4.89 8.91 -9.66
C LYS A 97 -6.32 8.74 -10.12
N ASN A 98 -7.10 7.90 -9.43
CA ASN A 98 -8.54 8.01 -9.50
C ASN A 98 -8.85 9.36 -8.85
N SER A 99 -8.90 10.37 -9.72
CA SER A 99 -9.68 11.57 -9.50
C SER A 99 -11.16 11.22 -9.43
#